data_AF-A0A660LGU1-F1
#
_entry.id   AF-A0A660LGU1-F1
#
_cell.length_a   1.000
_cell.length_b   1.000
_cell.length_c   1.000
_cell.angle_alpha   90.00
_cell.angle_beta   90.00
_cell.angle_gamma   90.00
#
_symmetry.space_group_name_H-M   'P 1'
#
loop_
_entity.id
_entity.type
_entity.pdbx_description
1 polymer ?
#
loop_
_entity_poly.entity_id
_entity_poly.type
_entity_poly.pdbx_seq_one_letter_code
_entity_poly.pdbx_strand_id
1 'polypeptide(L)'
;MLDLPVPDPGPSGPFATMAWLRATVSRFANGETHARRRALTEARLATLDPATLAAAAKNAAAGTRETAASTPPAAATWPGASPAARGFAGVPRAYLPVAVLADATGVADPVAAVGFTRVVAAAYQPGTEHPEADAALAALLALLPADEPEALAQHVALLVQACEATAGLVRGDNLPVKTTKRVTADGEIVAVGLDGRPFGDGPRRCPGEAHARALAEALR
;
A
#
# COMPACT_ATOMS: atom_id res chain seq x y z
N MET A 1 11.80 2.65 -22.83
CA MET A 1 12.46 3.11 -21.59
C MET A 1 11.90 2.47 -20.32
N LEU A 2 10.61 2.12 -20.25
CA LEU A 2 10.08 1.47 -19.04
C LEU A 2 10.65 0.07 -18.77
N ASP A 3 11.15 -0.61 -19.81
CA ASP A 3 11.83 -1.91 -19.73
C ASP A 3 13.27 -1.83 -19.18
N LEU A 4 13.81 -0.62 -19.00
CA LEU A 4 15.11 -0.45 -18.34
C LEU A 4 15.04 -0.96 -16.88
N PRO A 5 16.17 -1.38 -16.29
CA PRO A 5 16.24 -1.74 -14.89
C PRO A 5 15.85 -0.57 -13.97
N VAL A 6 15.32 -0.88 -12.78
CA VAL A 6 15.22 0.10 -11.68
C VAL A 6 16.57 0.24 -10.97
N PRO A 7 16.87 1.41 -10.39
CA PRO A 7 18.07 1.59 -9.57
C PRO A 7 18.12 0.62 -8.38
N ASP A 8 19.33 0.18 -8.06
CA ASP A 8 19.60 -0.59 -6.83
C ASP A 8 19.28 0.29 -5.60
N PRO A 9 18.48 -0.21 -4.63
CA PRO A 9 18.16 0.54 -3.41
C PRO A 9 19.33 0.67 -2.43
N GLY A 10 20.46 0.01 -2.68
CA GLY A 10 21.60 -0.10 -1.78
C GLY A 10 21.57 -1.37 -0.91
N PRO A 11 22.57 -1.56 -0.04
CA PRO A 11 22.64 -2.74 0.82
C PRO A 11 21.46 -2.81 1.79
N SER A 12 21.05 -4.03 2.14
CA SER A 12 20.05 -4.24 3.19
C SER A 12 20.58 -3.79 4.54
N GLY A 13 19.73 -3.12 5.31
CA GLY A 13 19.95 -2.84 6.74
C GLY A 13 19.39 -3.96 7.64
N PRO A 14 19.38 -3.73 8.97
CA PRO A 14 18.71 -4.59 9.94
C PRO A 14 17.22 -4.75 9.64
N PHE A 15 16.62 -5.86 10.08
CA PHE A 15 15.17 -6.08 9.97
C PHE A 15 14.37 -4.90 10.56
N ALA A 16 13.22 -4.60 9.96
CA ALA A 16 12.35 -3.47 10.30
C ALA A 16 12.94 -2.06 10.06
N THR A 17 14.04 -1.94 9.31
CA THR A 17 14.53 -0.64 8.81
C THR A 17 14.06 -0.35 7.39
N MET A 18 14.02 0.92 7.00
CA MET A 18 13.73 1.33 5.63
C MET A 18 14.76 0.80 4.63
N ALA A 19 16.02 0.66 5.04
CA ALA A 19 17.05 0.02 4.23
C ALA A 19 16.72 -1.46 3.96
N TRP A 20 16.31 -2.20 4.99
CA TRP A 20 15.81 -3.57 4.82
C TRP A 20 14.58 -3.64 3.91
N LEU A 21 13.57 -2.79 4.15
CA LEU A 21 12.35 -2.80 3.35
C LEU A 21 12.67 -2.54 1.87
N ARG A 22 13.43 -1.49 1.56
CA ARG A 22 13.78 -1.14 0.18
C ARG A 22 14.59 -2.25 -0.51
N ALA A 23 15.53 -2.88 0.19
CA ALA A 23 16.31 -4.00 -0.34
C ALA A 23 15.49 -5.30 -0.54
N THR A 24 14.31 -5.41 0.09
CA THR A 24 13.51 -6.64 0.14
C THR A 24 12.25 -6.60 -0.74
N VAL A 25 11.76 -5.42 -1.12
CA VAL A 25 10.55 -5.30 -1.95
C VAL A 25 10.80 -5.54 -3.44
N SER A 26 9.77 -6.01 -4.14
CA SER A 26 9.81 -6.19 -5.61
C SER A 26 10.04 -4.87 -6.35
N ARG A 27 9.52 -3.74 -5.86
CA ARG A 27 9.59 -2.43 -6.54
C ARG A 27 11.01 -1.99 -6.89
N PHE A 28 11.99 -2.33 -6.06
CA PHE A 28 13.39 -1.95 -6.24
C PHE A 28 14.29 -3.13 -6.67
N ALA A 29 13.67 -4.25 -7.08
CA ALA A 29 14.38 -5.42 -7.61
C ALA A 29 14.33 -5.46 -9.14
N ASN A 30 15.21 -6.27 -9.74
CA ASN A 30 15.26 -6.57 -11.17
C ASN A 30 15.29 -8.10 -11.40
N GLY A 31 15.05 -8.53 -12.63
CA GLY A 31 15.18 -9.94 -13.05
C GLY A 31 14.35 -10.94 -12.22
N GLU A 32 14.94 -12.10 -11.95
CA GLU A 32 14.31 -13.21 -11.21
C GLU A 32 13.92 -12.81 -9.78
N THR A 33 14.74 -12.00 -9.11
CA THR A 33 14.44 -11.48 -7.77
C THR A 33 13.17 -10.63 -7.78
N HIS A 34 12.99 -9.79 -8.80
CA HIS A 34 11.73 -9.05 -8.98
C HIS A 34 10.56 -9.99 -9.23
N ALA A 35 10.70 -10.96 -10.14
CA ALA A 35 9.62 -11.89 -10.48
C ALA A 35 9.14 -12.66 -9.25
N ARG A 36 10.07 -13.27 -8.49
CA ARG A 36 9.77 -14.02 -7.26
C ARG A 36 9.09 -13.17 -6.18
N ARG A 37 9.61 -11.97 -5.89
CA ARG A 37 9.02 -11.06 -4.89
C ARG A 37 7.66 -10.54 -5.33
N ARG A 38 7.51 -10.24 -6.63
CA ARG A 38 6.24 -9.78 -7.21
C ARG A 38 5.17 -10.85 -7.10
N ALA A 39 5.52 -12.12 -7.30
CA ALA A 39 4.58 -13.24 -7.16
C ALA A 39 3.95 -13.30 -5.76
N LEU A 40 4.68 -12.93 -4.70
CA LEU A 40 4.11 -12.84 -3.34
C LEU A 40 3.05 -11.74 -3.23
N THR A 41 3.27 -10.58 -3.85
CA THR A 41 2.27 -9.51 -3.91
C THR A 41 1.06 -9.91 -4.73
N GLU A 42 1.27 -10.54 -5.89
CA GLU A 42 0.19 -11.01 -6.78
C GLU A 42 -0.64 -12.11 -6.12
N ALA A 43 -0.02 -13.07 -5.45
CA ALA A 43 -0.72 -14.10 -4.68
C ALA A 43 -1.61 -13.48 -3.60
N ARG A 44 -1.12 -12.46 -2.87
CA ARG A 44 -1.93 -11.74 -1.88
C ARG A 44 -3.07 -10.95 -2.52
N LEU A 45 -2.85 -10.29 -3.66
CA LEU A 45 -3.91 -9.56 -4.37
C LEU A 45 -4.97 -10.50 -4.95
N ALA A 46 -4.60 -11.70 -5.36
CA ALA A 46 -5.51 -12.69 -5.93
C ALA A 46 -6.56 -13.19 -4.93
N THR A 47 -6.30 -13.08 -3.63
CA THR A 47 -7.29 -13.41 -2.59
C THR A 47 -8.26 -12.26 -2.29
N LEU A 48 -8.00 -11.07 -2.82
CA LEU A 48 -8.78 -9.86 -2.55
C LEU A 48 -9.66 -9.54 -3.77
N ASP A 49 -10.97 -9.71 -3.64
CA ASP A 49 -11.92 -9.29 -4.67
C ASP A 49 -12.09 -7.75 -4.67
N PRO A 50 -11.79 -7.05 -5.78
CA PRO A 50 -11.97 -5.61 -5.88
C PRO A 50 -13.39 -5.12 -5.56
N ALA A 51 -14.43 -5.87 -5.93
CA ALA A 51 -15.81 -5.46 -5.67
C ALA A 51 -16.16 -5.54 -4.17
N THR A 52 -15.70 -6.59 -3.50
CA THR A 52 -15.81 -6.74 -2.04
C THR A 52 -15.10 -5.59 -1.30
N LEU A 53 -13.87 -5.23 -1.71
CA LEU A 53 -13.15 -4.11 -1.12
C LEU A 53 -13.85 -2.77 -1.35
N ALA A 54 -14.39 -2.55 -2.55
CA ALA A 54 -15.16 -1.35 -2.88
C ALA A 54 -16.42 -1.22 -2.01
N ALA A 55 -17.15 -2.32 -1.80
CA ALA A 55 -18.31 -2.34 -0.91
C ALA A 55 -17.92 -2.01 0.55
N ALA A 56 -16.83 -2.59 1.06
CA ALA A 56 -16.32 -2.29 2.39
C ALA A 56 -15.93 -0.81 2.55
N ALA A 57 -15.25 -0.24 1.55
CA ALA A 57 -14.90 1.19 1.55
C ALA A 57 -16.13 2.09 1.56
N LYS A 58 -17.16 1.77 0.77
CA LYS A 58 -18.43 2.51 0.74
C LYS A 58 -19.16 2.46 2.09
N ASN A 59 -19.20 1.30 2.72
CA ASN A 59 -19.83 1.12 4.03
C ASN A 59 -19.10 1.92 5.12
N ALA A 60 -17.75 1.87 5.16
CA ALA A 60 -16.96 2.67 6.09
C ALA A 60 -17.16 4.18 5.90
N ALA A 61 -17.28 4.62 4.66
CA ALA A 61 -17.60 6.00 4.32
C ALA A 61 -19.02 6.45 4.67
N ALA A 62 -19.97 5.53 4.81
CA ALA A 62 -21.32 5.81 5.28
C ALA A 62 -21.36 5.93 6.81
N GLY A 63 -20.71 4.99 7.50
CA GLY A 63 -20.64 4.99 8.97
C GLY A 63 -19.94 6.23 9.56
N THR A 64 -18.98 6.81 8.84
CA THR A 64 -18.36 8.10 9.23
C THR A 64 -19.32 9.30 9.15
N ARG A 65 -20.40 9.24 8.36
CA ARG A 65 -21.43 10.29 8.30
C ARG A 65 -22.44 10.14 9.44
N GLU A 66 -22.80 8.91 9.80
CA GLU A 66 -23.76 8.63 10.87
C GLU A 66 -23.19 8.89 12.27
N THR A 67 -21.90 8.59 12.52
CA THR A 67 -21.26 8.88 13.82
C THR A 67 -21.05 10.36 14.09
N ALA A 68 -21.03 11.21 13.06
CA ALA A 68 -21.04 12.67 13.23
C ALA A 68 -22.40 13.19 13.72
N ALA A 69 -23.47 12.38 13.64
CA ALA A 69 -24.84 12.76 13.98
C ALA A 69 -25.40 12.07 15.23
N SER A 70 -24.65 11.20 15.92
CA SER A 70 -25.13 10.55 17.17
C SER A 70 -24.01 10.05 18.08
N THR A 71 -24.22 10.23 19.39
CA THR A 71 -23.43 9.71 20.51
C THR A 71 -23.08 8.22 20.33
N PRO A 72 -21.84 7.77 20.58
CA PRO A 72 -21.45 6.39 20.30
C PRO A 72 -22.15 5.38 21.24
N PRO A 73 -22.67 4.25 20.73
CA PRO A 73 -23.07 3.15 21.59
C PRO A 73 -21.84 2.37 22.07
N ALA A 74 -21.94 1.81 23.27
CA ALA A 74 -20.91 1.02 23.92
C ALA A 74 -20.50 -0.20 23.06
N ALA A 75 -19.21 -0.52 23.11
CA ALA A 75 -18.57 -1.62 22.39
C ALA A 75 -19.28 -2.96 22.64
N ALA A 76 -20.06 -3.40 21.65
CA ALA A 76 -20.54 -4.77 21.58
C ALA A 76 -19.50 -5.61 20.82
N THR A 77 -18.78 -6.46 21.54
CA THR A 77 -17.92 -7.49 20.96
C THR A 77 -18.79 -8.63 20.42
N TRP A 78 -18.82 -8.80 19.10
CA TRP A 78 -19.50 -9.91 18.43
C TRP A 78 -18.49 -10.91 17.86
N PRO A 79 -18.53 -12.20 18.23
CA PRO A 79 -17.73 -13.24 17.57
C PRO A 79 -18.38 -13.66 16.24
N GLY A 80 -17.70 -13.45 15.11
CA GLY A 80 -18.14 -13.93 13.80
C GLY A 80 -18.60 -12.87 12.79
N ALA A 81 -18.38 -11.58 13.07
CA ALA A 81 -18.62 -10.55 12.07
C ALA A 81 -17.62 -10.69 10.91
N SER A 82 -18.11 -10.69 9.67
CA SER A 82 -17.27 -10.56 8.47
C SER A 82 -16.33 -9.35 8.64
N PRO A 83 -15.08 -9.37 8.13
CA PRO A 83 -14.13 -8.26 8.23
C PRO A 83 -14.76 -6.87 7.92
N ALA A 84 -15.74 -6.84 7.03
CA ALA A 84 -16.54 -5.67 6.65
C ALA A 84 -17.36 -4.97 7.78
N ALA A 85 -17.41 -5.50 9.00
CA ALA A 85 -18.17 -4.91 10.11
C ALA A 85 -17.33 -4.02 11.05
N ARG A 86 -16.00 -3.99 10.93
CA ARG A 86 -15.17 -3.08 11.74
C ARG A 86 -15.29 -1.65 11.21
N GLY A 87 -15.72 -0.72 12.07
CA GLY A 87 -15.76 0.69 11.74
C GLY A 87 -14.36 1.32 11.73
N PHE A 88 -14.02 2.09 10.69
CA PHE A 88 -12.75 2.83 10.59
C PHE A 88 -12.89 4.28 11.08
N ALA A 89 -13.45 4.45 12.28
CA ALA A 89 -13.71 5.77 12.85
C ALA A 89 -12.42 6.60 12.90
N GLY A 90 -12.50 7.88 12.50
CA GLY A 90 -11.36 8.80 12.48
C GLY A 90 -10.41 8.66 11.29
N VAL A 91 -10.54 7.62 10.45
CA VAL A 91 -9.74 7.51 9.22
C VAL A 91 -10.27 8.50 8.17
N PRO A 92 -9.45 9.42 7.64
CA PRO A 92 -9.90 10.32 6.58
C PRO A 92 -10.32 9.55 5.33
N ARG A 93 -11.38 10.02 4.64
CA ARG A 93 -11.97 9.34 3.46
C ARG A 93 -10.93 8.90 2.43
N ALA A 94 -9.95 9.76 2.13
CA ALA A 94 -8.88 9.46 1.17
C ALA A 94 -7.97 8.28 1.56
N TYR A 95 -7.91 7.92 2.85
CA TYR A 95 -7.09 6.83 3.39
C TYR A 95 -7.91 5.61 3.82
N LEU A 96 -9.24 5.61 3.64
CA LEU A 96 -10.07 4.42 3.79
C LEU A 96 -9.60 3.23 2.92
N PRO A 97 -9.04 3.41 1.70
CA PRO A 97 -8.47 2.30 0.94
C PRO A 97 -7.39 1.52 1.72
N VAL A 98 -6.54 2.22 2.47
CA VAL A 98 -5.48 1.58 3.27
C VAL A 98 -6.09 0.82 4.45
N ALA A 99 -7.07 1.39 5.14
CA ALA A 99 -7.76 0.71 6.24
C ALA A 99 -8.47 -0.56 5.76
N VAL A 100 -9.19 -0.49 4.63
CA VAL A 100 -9.88 -1.64 4.03
C VAL A 100 -8.91 -2.72 3.59
N LEU A 101 -7.80 -2.35 2.93
CA LEU A 101 -6.75 -3.31 2.54
C LEU A 101 -6.08 -3.94 3.76
N ALA A 102 -5.78 -3.15 4.79
CA ALA A 102 -5.19 -3.63 6.03
C ALA A 102 -6.12 -4.66 6.71
N ASP A 103 -7.40 -4.33 6.86
CA ASP A 103 -8.41 -5.23 7.42
C ASP A 103 -8.55 -6.53 6.62
N ALA A 104 -8.71 -6.42 5.30
CA ALA A 104 -8.87 -7.56 4.40
C ALA A 104 -7.63 -8.47 4.33
N THR A 105 -6.46 -7.96 4.73
CA THR A 105 -5.20 -8.73 4.77
C THR A 105 -4.82 -9.19 6.17
N GLY A 106 -5.71 -9.03 7.17
CA GLY A 106 -5.54 -9.56 8.52
C GLY A 106 -4.73 -8.70 9.47
N VAL A 107 -4.54 -7.41 9.18
CA VAL A 107 -3.89 -6.47 10.11
C VAL A 107 -4.73 -6.33 11.38
N ALA A 108 -4.09 -6.49 12.55
CA ALA A 108 -4.77 -6.52 13.84
C ALA A 108 -5.50 -5.21 14.18
N ASP A 109 -4.89 -4.07 13.85
CA ASP A 109 -5.47 -2.73 13.99
C ASP A 109 -5.35 -1.94 12.68
N PRO A 110 -6.37 -2.02 11.80
CA PRO A 110 -6.37 -1.33 10.52
C PRO A 110 -6.33 0.20 10.65
N VAL A 111 -6.86 0.78 11.73
CA VAL A 111 -6.89 2.24 11.95
C VAL A 111 -5.50 2.74 12.31
N ALA A 112 -4.82 2.09 13.26
CA ALA A 112 -3.44 2.43 13.60
C ALA A 112 -2.49 2.20 12.42
N ALA A 113 -2.71 1.13 11.65
CA ALA A 113 -1.90 0.81 10.47
C ALA A 113 -1.93 1.91 9.40
N VAL A 114 -3.03 2.65 9.24
CA VAL A 114 -3.09 3.82 8.33
C VAL A 114 -2.05 4.87 8.73
N GLY A 115 -1.93 5.17 10.03
CA GLY A 115 -0.98 6.15 10.54
C GLY A 115 0.46 5.77 10.21
N PHE A 116 0.86 4.55 10.58
CA PHE A 116 2.21 4.05 10.31
C PHE A 116 2.50 3.94 8.81
N THR A 117 1.53 3.46 8.02
CA THR A 117 1.68 3.33 6.56
C THR A 117 1.96 4.68 5.91
N ARG A 118 1.34 5.77 6.36
CA ARG A 118 1.57 7.12 5.83
C ARG A 118 3.00 7.60 6.09
N VAL A 119 3.53 7.37 7.30
CA VAL A 119 4.91 7.73 7.65
C VAL A 119 5.91 6.91 6.81
N VAL A 120 5.70 5.60 6.69
CA VAL A 120 6.55 4.73 5.86
C VAL A 120 6.46 5.12 4.38
N ALA A 121 5.27 5.46 3.88
CA ALA A 121 5.06 5.88 2.50
C ALA A 121 5.81 7.17 2.15
N ALA A 122 5.86 8.15 3.06
CA ALA A 122 6.62 9.37 2.89
C ALA A 122 8.14 9.10 2.75
N ALA A 123 8.63 8.04 3.39
CA ALA A 123 10.02 7.62 3.32
C ALA A 123 10.30 6.50 2.29
N TYR A 124 9.33 6.05 1.51
CA TYR A 124 9.48 4.78 0.79
C TYR A 124 10.51 4.82 -0.36
N GLN A 125 10.63 5.94 -1.06
CA GLN A 125 11.58 6.08 -2.16
C GLN A 125 13.03 6.17 -1.65
N PRO A 126 14.02 5.54 -2.32
CA PRO A 126 15.43 5.71 -1.97
C PRO A 126 15.85 7.19 -2.03
N GLY A 127 16.67 7.60 -1.06
CA GLY A 127 17.18 8.97 -0.94
C GLY A 127 16.31 9.94 -0.13
N THR A 128 15.22 9.46 0.50
CA THR A 128 14.46 10.24 1.49
C THR A 128 14.94 9.89 2.90
N GLU A 129 15.33 10.90 3.68
CA GLU A 129 15.63 10.75 5.10
C GLU A 129 14.38 11.03 5.93
N HIS A 130 14.01 10.09 6.79
CA HIS A 130 12.89 10.24 7.72
C HIS A 130 13.21 9.42 8.98
N PRO A 131 13.77 10.05 10.03
CA PRO A 131 14.22 9.33 11.22
C PRO A 131 13.12 8.53 11.92
N GLU A 132 11.85 8.95 11.81
CA GLU A 132 10.74 8.21 12.42
C GLU A 132 10.25 7.01 11.58
N ALA A 133 10.73 6.83 10.34
CA ALA A 133 10.19 5.81 9.44
C ALA A 133 10.53 4.38 9.87
N ASP A 134 11.70 4.15 10.46
CA ASP A 134 12.08 2.84 11.00
C ASP A 134 11.17 2.45 12.18
N ALA A 135 10.89 3.41 13.07
CA ALA A 135 9.97 3.18 14.19
C ALA A 135 8.54 2.91 13.71
N ALA A 136 8.06 3.67 12.71
CA ALA A 136 6.75 3.45 12.10
C ALA A 136 6.68 2.10 11.37
N LEU A 137 7.74 1.70 10.67
CA LEU A 137 7.83 0.40 10.01
C LEU A 137 7.79 -0.75 11.02
N ALA A 138 8.56 -0.66 12.11
CA ALA A 138 8.53 -1.63 13.19
C ALA A 138 7.13 -1.75 13.83
N ALA A 139 6.47 -0.63 14.07
CA ALA A 139 5.10 -0.62 14.60
C ALA A 139 4.08 -1.20 13.61
N LEU A 140 4.21 -0.92 12.31
CA LEU A 140 3.38 -1.53 11.28
C LEU A 140 3.58 -3.04 11.20
N LEU A 141 4.83 -3.52 11.24
CA LEU A 141 5.16 -4.94 11.22
C LEU A 141 4.55 -5.70 12.42
N ALA A 142 4.50 -5.08 13.60
CA ALA A 142 3.88 -5.67 14.78
C ALA A 142 2.36 -5.87 14.66
N LEU A 143 1.70 -5.19 13.73
CA LEU A 143 0.26 -5.34 13.45
C LEU A 143 -0.04 -6.38 12.36
N LEU A 144 0.96 -6.82 11.62
CA LEU A 144 0.78 -7.78 10.53
C LEU A 144 0.69 -9.22 11.08
N PRO A 145 -0.04 -10.11 10.39
CA PRO A 145 0.07 -11.54 10.63
C PRO A 145 1.53 -12.00 10.55
N ALA A 146 1.92 -12.93 11.41
CA ALA A 146 3.25 -13.53 11.36
C ALA A 146 3.49 -14.22 10.01
N ASP A 147 4.63 -13.91 9.39
CA ASP A 147 5.01 -14.41 8.07
C ASP A 147 6.53 -14.30 7.92
N GLU A 148 7.08 -14.88 6.86
CA GLU A 148 8.50 -14.77 6.53
C GLU A 148 8.89 -13.32 6.18
N PRO A 149 10.12 -12.87 6.49
CA PRO A 149 10.52 -11.47 6.31
C PRO A 149 10.26 -10.90 4.91
N GLU A 150 10.48 -11.68 3.85
CA GLU A 150 10.25 -11.21 2.49
C GLU A 150 8.76 -11.05 2.15
N ALA A 151 7.91 -11.92 2.70
CA ALA A 151 6.47 -11.85 2.55
C ALA A 151 5.87 -10.68 3.36
N LEU A 152 6.40 -10.41 4.56
CA LEU A 152 6.11 -9.21 5.35
C LEU A 152 6.48 -7.94 4.58
N ALA A 153 7.67 -7.88 3.98
CA ALA A 153 8.10 -6.74 3.17
C ALA A 153 7.14 -6.47 2.00
N GLN A 154 6.66 -7.51 1.32
CA GLN A 154 5.66 -7.34 0.25
C GLN A 154 4.30 -6.88 0.79
N HIS A 155 3.93 -7.24 2.03
CA HIS A 155 2.68 -6.79 2.66
C HIS A 155 2.75 -5.30 2.97
N VAL A 156 3.84 -4.88 3.61
CA VAL A 156 4.13 -3.46 3.83
C VAL A 156 4.12 -2.70 2.50
N ALA A 157 4.78 -3.24 1.47
CA ALA A 157 4.82 -2.62 0.14
C ALA A 157 3.43 -2.47 -0.49
N LEU A 158 2.52 -3.43 -0.30
CA LEU A 158 1.15 -3.34 -0.77
C LEU A 158 0.42 -2.14 -0.14
N LEU A 159 0.47 -2.02 1.19
CA LEU A 159 -0.17 -0.93 1.93
C LEU A 159 0.44 0.44 1.57
N VAL A 160 1.78 0.52 1.58
CA VAL A 160 2.53 1.74 1.27
C VAL A 160 2.29 2.22 -0.15
N GLN A 161 2.31 1.32 -1.13
CA GLN A 161 2.08 1.70 -2.53
C GLN A 161 0.62 2.01 -2.83
N ALA A 162 -0.33 1.48 -2.06
CA ALA A 162 -1.73 1.86 -2.15
C ALA A 162 -2.02 3.24 -1.52
N CYS A 163 -1.19 3.68 -0.56
CA CYS A 163 -1.45 4.84 0.30
C CYS A 163 -1.68 6.16 -0.46
N GLU A 164 -0.63 6.89 -0.83
CA GLU A 164 -0.80 8.19 -1.48
C GLU A 164 -1.32 8.08 -2.92
N ALA A 165 -0.98 6.99 -3.61
CA ALA A 165 -1.47 6.72 -4.96
C ALA A 165 -3.01 6.65 -5.01
N THR A 166 -3.63 5.82 -4.15
CA THR A 166 -5.09 5.69 -4.13
C THR A 166 -5.75 6.88 -3.46
N ALA A 167 -5.12 7.50 -2.46
CA ALA A 167 -5.61 8.75 -1.88
C ALA A 167 -5.70 9.87 -2.93
N GLY A 168 -4.71 9.99 -3.82
CA GLY A 168 -4.77 10.88 -4.98
C GLY A 168 -5.94 10.54 -5.91
N LEU A 169 -6.12 9.26 -6.27
CA LEU A 169 -7.26 8.83 -7.08
C LEU A 169 -8.61 9.20 -6.43
N VAL A 170 -8.78 8.98 -5.13
CA VAL A 170 -9.99 9.35 -4.39
C VAL A 170 -10.24 10.86 -4.46
N ARG A 171 -9.18 11.68 -4.43
CA ARG A 171 -9.25 13.15 -4.57
C ARG A 171 -9.46 13.62 -6.01
N GLY A 172 -9.47 12.72 -7.00
CA GLY A 172 -9.69 13.03 -8.41
C GLY A 172 -8.43 13.10 -9.28
N ASP A 173 -7.25 12.76 -8.73
CA ASP A 173 -6.03 12.69 -9.54
C ASP A 173 -6.13 11.51 -10.53
N ASN A 174 -5.65 11.73 -11.76
CA ASN A 174 -5.60 10.69 -12.81
C ASN A 174 -4.20 10.07 -12.98
N LEU A 175 -3.18 10.65 -12.34
CA LEU A 175 -1.78 10.22 -12.38
C LEU A 175 -1.26 9.95 -10.96
N PRO A 176 -1.60 8.79 -10.36
CA PRO A 176 -1.20 8.46 -8.99
C PRO A 176 0.33 8.34 -8.84
N VAL A 177 1.04 8.01 -9.93
CA VAL A 177 2.50 8.08 -10.03
C VAL A 177 2.86 8.74 -11.34
N LYS A 178 3.60 9.85 -11.28
CA LYS A 178 3.94 10.67 -12.47
C LYS A 178 5.20 10.19 -13.17
N THR A 179 6.19 9.74 -12.41
CA THR A 179 7.51 9.40 -12.92
C THR A 179 8.08 8.17 -12.22
N THR A 180 9.01 7.48 -12.88
CA THR A 180 9.76 6.36 -12.31
C THR A 180 11.24 6.48 -12.68
N LYS A 181 12.14 6.06 -11.79
CA LYS A 181 13.59 6.09 -12.05
C LYS A 181 14.02 4.80 -12.77
N ARG A 182 14.96 4.93 -13.71
CA ARG A 182 15.52 3.83 -14.51
C ARG A 182 17.03 3.98 -14.63
N VAL A 183 17.73 2.87 -14.84
CA VAL A 183 19.18 2.84 -15.07
C VAL A 183 19.44 2.55 -16.53
N THR A 184 20.22 3.40 -17.20
CA THR A 184 20.65 3.19 -18.60
C THR A 184 21.76 2.14 -18.67
N ALA A 185 22.13 1.71 -19.86
CA ALA A 185 23.25 0.78 -20.06
C ALA A 185 24.58 1.35 -19.53
N ASP A 186 24.73 2.67 -19.54
CA ASP A 186 25.91 3.38 -19.05
C ASP A 186 25.88 3.63 -17.53
N GLY A 187 24.86 3.13 -16.83
CA GLY A 187 24.69 3.28 -15.38
C GLY A 187 24.04 4.59 -14.94
N GLU A 188 23.58 5.44 -15.86
CA GLU A 188 22.94 6.70 -15.54
C GLU A 188 21.52 6.49 -15.00
N ILE A 189 21.15 7.20 -13.92
CA ILE A 189 19.78 7.21 -13.41
C ILE A 189 18.96 8.27 -14.15
N VAL A 190 17.98 7.84 -14.94
CA VAL A 190 17.05 8.70 -15.66
C VAL A 190 15.64 8.64 -15.07
N ALA A 191 14.93 9.77 -15.11
CA ALA A 191 13.50 9.82 -14.77
C ALA A 191 12.66 9.60 -16.04
N VAL A 192 11.73 8.66 -15.99
CA VAL A 192 10.82 8.31 -17.08
C VAL A 192 9.40 8.69 -16.69
N GLY A 193 8.73 9.49 -17.52
CA GLY A 193 7.32 9.84 -17.36
C GLY A 193 6.38 8.65 -17.56
N LEU A 194 5.25 8.67 -16.84
CA LEU A 194 4.20 7.64 -16.89
C LEU A 194 2.90 8.15 -17.53
N ASP A 195 2.96 9.25 -18.28
CA ASP A 195 1.80 9.79 -19.00
C ASP A 195 1.18 8.75 -19.93
N GLY A 196 -0.14 8.61 -19.87
CA GLY A 196 -0.90 7.58 -20.58
C GLY A 196 -0.75 6.15 -20.02
N ARG A 197 0.14 5.94 -19.03
CA ARG A 197 0.40 4.63 -18.39
C ARG A 197 0.49 4.78 -16.86
N PRO A 198 -0.54 5.34 -16.19
CA PRO A 198 -0.51 5.67 -14.76
C PRO A 198 -0.24 4.47 -13.84
N PHE A 199 -0.52 3.27 -14.33
CA PHE A 199 -0.28 2.01 -13.63
C PHE A 199 0.90 1.22 -14.21
N GLY A 200 1.80 1.87 -14.95
CA GLY A 200 2.92 1.21 -15.62
C GLY A 200 2.48 0.33 -16.80
N ASP A 201 3.41 -0.46 -17.33
CA ASP A 201 3.18 -1.35 -18.48
C ASP A 201 4.11 -2.58 -18.44
N GLY A 202 3.78 -3.59 -19.25
CA GLY A 202 4.58 -4.79 -19.45
C GLY A 202 4.85 -5.54 -18.14
N PRO A 203 6.06 -6.10 -17.97
CA PRO A 203 6.47 -6.82 -16.75
C PRO A 203 6.40 -5.99 -15.45
N ARG A 204 6.31 -4.65 -15.57
CA ARG A 204 6.24 -3.71 -14.45
C ARG A 204 4.86 -3.05 -14.31
N ARG A 205 3.84 -3.52 -15.04
CA ARG A 205 2.45 -3.07 -14.85
C ARG A 205 2.01 -3.34 -13.41
N CYS A 206 1.30 -2.40 -12.80
CA CYS A 206 0.79 -2.51 -11.44
C CYS A 206 -0.18 -3.70 -11.34
N PRO A 207 0.10 -4.69 -10.47
CA PRO A 207 -0.82 -5.81 -10.29
C PRO A 207 -2.11 -5.40 -9.56
N GLY A 208 -2.08 -4.32 -8.78
CA GLY A 208 -3.22 -3.82 -8.00
C GLY A 208 -4.08 -2.77 -8.72
N GLU A 209 -3.96 -2.59 -10.03
CA GLU A 209 -4.71 -1.55 -10.76
C GLU A 209 -6.23 -1.70 -10.58
N ALA A 210 -6.76 -2.92 -10.69
CA ALA A 210 -8.19 -3.17 -10.53
C ALA A 210 -8.68 -2.80 -9.12
N HIS A 211 -7.93 -3.20 -8.09
CA HIS A 211 -8.21 -2.87 -6.68
C HIS A 211 -8.20 -1.37 -6.43
N ALA A 212 -7.16 -0.67 -6.89
CA ALA A 212 -7.02 0.78 -6.69
C ALA A 212 -8.16 1.56 -7.36
N ARG A 213 -8.56 1.16 -8.58
CA ARG A 213 -9.68 1.79 -9.29
C ARG A 213 -11.01 1.53 -8.60
N ALA A 214 -11.28 0.29 -8.20
CA ALA A 214 -12.53 -0.07 -7.51
C ALA A 214 -12.69 0.68 -6.18
N LEU A 215 -11.62 0.75 -5.38
CA LEU A 215 -11.58 1.50 -4.13
C LEU A 215 -11.77 3.01 -4.35
N ALA A 216 -11.11 3.58 -5.35
CA ALA A 216 -11.23 5.00 -5.67
C ALA A 216 -12.64 5.36 -6.16
N GLU A 217 -13.22 4.56 -7.05
CA GLU A 217 -14.57 4.77 -7.57
C GLU A 217 -15.63 4.72 -6.46
N ALA A 218 -15.52 3.78 -5.52
CA ALA A 218 -16.43 3.67 -4.38
C ALA A 218 -16.37 4.89 -3.41
N LEU A 219 -15.29 5.66 -3.48
CA LEU A 219 -14.99 6.78 -2.59
C LEU A 219 -14.95 8.15 -3.29
N ARG A 220 -15.25 8.21 -4.58
CA ARG A 220 -15.63 9.47 -5.24
C ARG A 220 -17.09 9.80 -4.91
#